data_AF-A0AAE1MZF4-F1
#
_entry.id   AF-A0AAE1MZF4-F1
#
_cell.length_a   1.000
_cell.length_b   1.000
_cell.length_c   1.000
_cell.angle_alpha   90.00
_cell.angle_beta   90.00
_cell.angle_gamma   90.00
#
_symmetry.space_group_name_H-M   'P 1'
#
loop_
_entity.id
_entity.type
_entity.pdbx_description
1 polymer ?
#
loop_
_entity_poly.entity_id
_entity_poly.type
_entity_poly.pdbx_seq_one_letter_code
_entity_poly.pdbx_strand_id
1 'polypeptide(L)'
;MGSINYMNDSAGGQPQPGQQAMPPANPVASGEAEAGPAHFFPYDQEEMIGGDSVLSIQTGLLSKYDFPSAEQIESARMEARQRFRMKVDIIRVMTHFHPEGDWGGRGARALDSARTKTGELPFGALCEMRDSLCTQGSQSPFFEDLRCKVFFRKENSDAESQA
;
A
#
# COMPACT_ATOMS: atom_id res chain seq x y z
N MET A 1 83.34 -13.37 35.36
CA MET A 1 83.43 -12.36 34.29
C MET A 1 83.13 -13.07 32.98
N GLY A 2 82.12 -12.63 32.23
CA GLY A 2 81.75 -13.22 30.95
C GLY A 2 80.45 -12.61 30.42
N SER A 3 80.59 -11.72 29.45
CA SER A 3 79.59 -10.79 28.94
C SER A 3 78.64 -11.38 27.89
N ILE A 4 77.39 -10.89 27.92
CA ILE A 4 76.47 -10.47 26.84
C ILE A 4 76.77 -10.89 25.37
N ASN A 5 75.75 -11.41 24.67
CA ASN A 5 75.19 -10.96 23.36
C ASN A 5 74.51 -12.14 22.63
N TYR A 6 73.48 -12.07 21.76
CA TYR A 6 72.52 -11.08 21.25
C TYR A 6 71.39 -11.93 20.56
N MET A 7 70.16 -11.40 20.56
CA MET A 7 69.07 -11.52 19.56
C MET A 7 69.03 -12.70 18.55
N ASN A 8 67.85 -13.36 18.46
CA ASN A 8 66.90 -13.30 17.33
C ASN A 8 66.23 -14.66 16.98
N ASP A 9 65.00 -14.56 16.49
CA ASP A 9 64.19 -15.53 15.73
C ASP A 9 63.49 -16.69 16.46
N SER A 10 62.16 -16.60 16.55
CA SER A 10 61.27 -17.77 16.67
C SER A 10 60.19 -17.70 15.60
N ALA A 11 60.56 -18.30 14.47
CA ALA A 11 59.77 -19.18 13.63
C ALA A 11 58.44 -18.65 13.07
N GLY A 12 58.55 -18.02 11.89
CA GLY A 12 57.56 -18.20 10.84
C GLY A 12 57.64 -19.62 10.26
N GLY A 13 56.49 -20.26 10.05
CA GLY A 13 56.39 -21.56 9.39
C GLY A 13 55.38 -21.53 8.25
N GLN A 14 55.88 -21.45 7.02
CA GLN A 14 55.21 -21.78 5.75
C GLN A 14 56.30 -21.95 4.67
N PRO A 15 56.13 -22.62 3.50
CA PRO A 15 55.09 -23.54 2.96
C PRO A 15 55.68 -24.95 2.62
N GLN A 16 54.96 -25.95 2.07
CA GLN A 16 54.84 -26.23 0.61
C GLN A 16 54.13 -27.60 0.32
N PRO A 17 53.79 -27.92 -0.95
CA PRO A 17 52.40 -28.22 -1.33
C PRO A 17 52.20 -29.60 -2.00
N GLY A 18 50.94 -29.95 -2.22
CA GLY A 18 50.59 -30.87 -3.32
C GLY A 18 49.87 -32.15 -2.92
N GLN A 19 48.68 -32.04 -2.32
CA GLN A 19 47.56 -32.94 -2.64
C GLN A 19 46.27 -32.13 -2.62
N GLN A 20 45.64 -31.97 -3.79
CA GLN A 20 44.30 -31.42 -3.93
C GLN A 20 43.31 -32.37 -3.25
N ALA A 21 42.78 -31.97 -2.10
CA ALA A 21 41.49 -32.45 -1.63
C ALA A 21 40.52 -31.27 -1.78
N MET A 22 39.48 -31.49 -2.59
CA MET A 22 38.42 -30.54 -2.89
C MET A 22 37.82 -29.96 -1.59
N PRO A 23 37.39 -28.67 -1.57
CA PRO A 23 36.68 -28.14 -0.41
C PRO A 23 35.41 -28.98 -0.17
N PRO A 24 35.02 -29.25 1.09
CA PRO A 24 33.77 -29.94 1.35
C PRO A 24 32.64 -29.13 0.72
N ALA A 25 31.83 -29.82 -0.10
CA ALA A 25 30.61 -29.27 -0.67
C ALA A 25 29.80 -28.67 0.47
N ASN A 26 29.64 -27.36 0.45
CA ASN A 26 28.76 -26.66 1.38
C ASN A 26 27.36 -27.22 1.14
N PRO A 27 26.71 -27.93 2.08
CA PRO A 27 25.33 -28.28 1.90
C PRO A 27 24.58 -26.96 1.79
N VAL A 28 23.92 -26.75 0.65
CA VAL A 28 22.96 -25.67 0.50
C VAL A 28 21.86 -26.01 1.47
N ALA A 29 21.97 -25.50 2.71
CA ALA A 29 20.83 -25.38 3.57
C ALA A 29 19.83 -24.59 2.75
N SER A 30 18.72 -25.22 2.38
CA SER A 30 17.49 -24.54 2.04
C SER A 30 17.04 -23.79 3.30
N GLY A 31 17.79 -22.76 3.67
CA GLY A 31 17.27 -21.68 4.46
C GLY A 31 16.29 -21.02 3.53
N GLU A 32 15.01 -21.22 3.81
CA GLU A 32 13.96 -20.27 3.51
C GLU A 32 14.61 -18.89 3.45
N ALA A 33 14.66 -18.32 2.24
CA ALA A 33 14.70 -16.89 2.16
C ALA A 33 13.46 -16.47 2.92
N GLU A 34 13.63 -16.08 4.19
CA GLU A 34 12.68 -15.28 4.94
C GLU A 34 12.44 -14.06 4.04
N ALA A 35 11.47 -14.21 3.14
CA ALA A 35 10.89 -13.13 2.42
C ALA A 35 10.31 -12.27 3.53
N GLY A 36 11.07 -11.24 3.92
CA GLY A 36 10.69 -10.29 4.96
C GLY A 36 9.23 -9.87 4.75
N PRO A 37 8.53 -9.49 5.82
CA PRO A 37 7.07 -9.48 5.89
C PRO A 37 6.51 -8.96 4.58
N ALA A 38 5.92 -9.87 3.80
CA ALA A 38 5.28 -9.49 2.55
C ALA A 38 4.35 -8.33 2.92
N HIS A 39 4.58 -7.17 2.31
CA HIS A 39 3.75 -5.99 2.52
C HIS A 39 2.37 -6.32 1.93
N PHE A 40 1.57 -7.06 2.70
CA PHE A 40 0.24 -7.48 2.31
C PHE A 40 -0.62 -6.21 2.30
N PHE A 41 -1.12 -5.90 1.12
CA PHE A 41 -2.17 -4.90 0.98
C PHE A 41 -3.43 -5.47 1.64
N PRO A 42 -4.07 -4.76 2.59
CA PRO A 42 -5.05 -5.37 3.49
C PRO A 42 -6.45 -5.54 2.87
N TYR A 43 -6.60 -5.26 1.58
CA TYR A 43 -7.87 -5.33 0.87
C TYR A 43 -7.72 -6.23 -0.36
N ASP A 44 -8.76 -7.01 -0.65
CA ASP A 44 -8.81 -7.81 -1.87
C ASP A 44 -9.04 -6.91 -3.10
N GLN A 45 -8.71 -7.40 -4.30
CA GLN A 45 -8.77 -6.55 -5.50
C GLN A 45 -10.21 -6.14 -5.86
N GLU A 46 -11.16 -7.03 -5.63
CA GLU A 46 -12.58 -6.85 -5.94
C GLU A 46 -13.41 -6.39 -4.74
N GLU A 47 -12.80 -6.24 -3.55
CA GLU A 47 -13.50 -5.78 -2.35
C GLU A 47 -14.09 -4.38 -2.58
N MET A 48 -15.41 -4.27 -2.37
CA MET A 48 -16.16 -3.05 -2.62
C MET A 48 -16.31 -2.23 -1.34
N ILE A 49 -15.70 -1.04 -1.29
CA ILE A 49 -15.85 -0.07 -0.20
C ILE A 49 -16.19 1.29 -0.76
N GLY A 50 -17.30 1.88 -0.30
CA GLY A 50 -17.77 3.18 -0.78
C GLY A 50 -18.19 3.20 -2.25
N GLY A 51 -18.39 2.04 -2.87
CA GLY A 51 -18.78 1.91 -4.28
C GLY A 51 -17.61 1.85 -5.26
N ASP A 52 -16.38 1.63 -4.77
CA ASP A 52 -15.18 1.35 -5.56
C ASP A 52 -14.43 0.12 -5.01
N SER A 53 -13.49 -0.39 -5.82
CA SER A 53 -12.51 -1.42 -5.46
C SER A 53 -11.15 -1.07 -6.06
N VAL A 54 -10.10 -1.82 -5.69
CA VAL A 54 -8.80 -1.68 -6.37
C VAL A 54 -8.93 -1.96 -7.87
N LEU A 55 -9.70 -2.99 -8.23
CA LEU A 55 -9.92 -3.36 -9.63
C LEU A 55 -10.66 -2.26 -10.39
N SER A 56 -11.71 -1.64 -9.81
CA SER A 56 -12.46 -0.57 -10.49
C SER A 56 -11.57 0.64 -10.78
N ILE A 57 -10.75 1.04 -9.80
CA ILE A 57 -9.81 2.16 -9.96
C ILE A 57 -8.72 1.80 -10.99
N GLN A 58 -8.21 0.57 -10.96
CA GLN A 58 -7.22 0.10 -11.94
C GLN A 58 -7.80 0.15 -13.36
N THR A 59 -9.03 -0.35 -13.57
CA THR A 59 -9.73 -0.27 -14.86
C THR A 59 -9.90 1.19 -15.30
N GLY A 60 -10.29 2.09 -14.39
CA GLY A 60 -10.39 3.52 -14.67
C GLY A 60 -9.07 4.14 -15.11
N LEU A 61 -7.95 3.79 -14.45
CA LEU A 61 -6.60 4.26 -14.81
C LEU A 61 -6.13 3.73 -16.18
N LEU A 62 -6.51 2.50 -16.53
CA LEU A 62 -6.15 1.85 -17.78
C LEU A 62 -7.03 2.26 -18.97
N SER A 63 -8.19 2.86 -18.73
CA SER A 63 -9.16 3.26 -19.77
C SER A 63 -8.61 4.15 -20.88
N LYS A 64 -7.47 4.81 -20.66
CA LYS A 64 -6.76 5.65 -21.64
C LYS A 64 -5.87 4.86 -22.62
N TYR A 65 -5.70 3.55 -22.43
CA TYR A 65 -4.91 2.68 -23.28
C TYR A 65 -5.82 1.68 -24.00
N ASP A 66 -5.71 1.59 -25.33
CA ASP A 66 -6.43 0.57 -26.09
C ASP A 66 -5.87 -0.84 -25.82
N PHE A 67 -4.54 -0.94 -25.67
CA PHE A 67 -3.81 -2.17 -25.39
C PHE A 67 -2.69 -1.90 -24.37
N PRO A 68 -2.98 -1.96 -23.06
CA PRO A 68 -1.99 -1.65 -22.04
C PRO A 68 -0.89 -2.72 -21.97
N SER A 69 0.37 -2.28 -21.82
CA SER A 69 1.51 -3.16 -21.60
C SER A 69 1.49 -3.76 -20.18
N ALA A 70 2.24 -4.84 -19.96
CA ALA A 70 2.39 -5.44 -18.63
C ALA A 70 2.89 -4.43 -17.57
N GLU A 71 3.83 -3.55 -17.95
CA GLU A 71 4.34 -2.49 -17.09
C GLU A 71 3.26 -1.46 -16.73
N GLN A 72 2.42 -1.09 -17.69
CA GLN A 72 1.31 -0.16 -17.48
C GLN A 72 0.23 -0.78 -16.59
N ILE A 73 -0.06 -2.08 -16.77
CA ILE A 73 -1.00 -2.83 -15.93
C ILE A 73 -0.51 -2.86 -14.48
N GLU A 74 0.77 -3.20 -14.25
CA GLU A 74 1.33 -3.25 -12.91
C GLU A 74 1.41 -1.85 -12.27
N SER A 75 1.82 -0.84 -13.03
CA SER A 75 1.84 0.55 -12.55
C SER A 75 0.44 1.02 -12.14
N ALA A 76 -0.58 0.73 -12.95
CA ALA A 76 -1.96 1.04 -12.62
C ALA A 76 -2.46 0.27 -11.39
N ARG A 77 -2.05 -0.99 -11.22
CA ARG A 77 -2.37 -1.80 -10.03
C ARG A 77 -1.77 -1.18 -8.76
N MET A 78 -0.49 -0.79 -8.80
CA MET A 78 0.19 -0.12 -7.68
C MET A 78 -0.50 1.19 -7.32
N GLU A 79 -0.80 2.01 -8.33
CA GLU A 79 -1.46 3.30 -8.13
C GLU A 79 -2.89 3.14 -7.62
N ALA A 80 -3.64 2.18 -8.14
CA ALA A 80 -4.99 1.87 -7.68
C ALA A 80 -5.02 1.44 -6.21
N ARG A 81 -4.07 0.61 -5.76
CA ARG A 81 -3.93 0.24 -4.34
C ARG A 81 -3.73 1.45 -3.45
N GLN A 82 -2.83 2.35 -3.84
CA GLN A 82 -2.55 3.55 -3.08
C GLN A 82 -3.76 4.50 -3.02
N ARG A 83 -4.43 4.73 -4.14
CA ARG A 83 -5.65 5.56 -4.20
C ARG A 83 -6.80 4.94 -3.40
N PHE A 84 -7.03 3.63 -3.54
CA PHE A 84 -8.08 2.91 -2.81
C PHE A 84 -7.90 3.05 -1.31
N ARG A 85 -6.67 2.83 -0.80
CA ARG A 85 -6.37 2.98 0.62
C ARG A 85 -6.73 4.37 1.14
N MET A 86 -6.36 5.44 0.41
CA MET A 86 -6.68 6.81 0.83
C MET A 86 -8.18 7.09 0.77
N LYS A 87 -8.87 6.61 -0.28
CA LYS A 87 -10.34 6.73 -0.37
C LYS A 87 -11.02 6.06 0.83
N VAL A 88 -10.60 4.84 1.19
CA VAL A 88 -11.14 4.11 2.35
C VAL A 88 -10.91 4.87 3.67
N ASP A 89 -9.72 5.42 3.87
CA ASP A 89 -9.42 6.21 5.07
C ASP A 89 -10.33 7.45 5.16
N ILE A 90 -10.50 8.19 4.06
CA ILE A 90 -11.41 9.35 3.99
C ILE A 90 -12.86 8.93 4.26
N ILE A 91 -13.34 7.85 3.63
CA ILE A 91 -14.69 7.30 3.83
C ILE A 91 -14.93 6.97 5.30
N ARG A 92 -13.97 6.34 5.98
CA ARG A 92 -14.08 6.00 7.41
C ARG A 92 -14.17 7.24 8.27
N VAL A 93 -13.34 8.26 8.01
CA VAL A 93 -13.37 9.54 8.73
C VAL A 93 -14.70 10.25 8.50
N MET A 94 -15.17 10.31 7.26
CA MET A 94 -16.45 10.97 6.93
C MET A 94 -17.66 10.21 7.51
N THR A 95 -17.60 8.88 7.60
CA THR A 95 -18.63 8.08 8.27
C THR A 95 -18.76 8.47 9.75
N HIS A 96 -17.64 8.79 10.41
CA HIS A 96 -17.65 9.24 11.80
C HIS A 96 -18.26 10.64 11.96
N PHE A 97 -17.92 11.59 11.09
CA PHE A 97 -18.37 12.98 11.20
C PHE A 97 -19.72 13.28 10.54
N HIS A 98 -20.18 12.43 9.61
CA HIS A 98 -21.45 12.58 8.90
C HIS A 98 -22.13 11.21 8.70
N PRO A 99 -22.67 10.62 9.79
CA PRO A 99 -23.24 9.27 9.77
C PRO A 99 -24.52 9.14 8.91
N GLU A 100 -25.18 10.24 8.58
CA GLU A 100 -26.35 10.28 7.69
C GLU A 100 -25.99 10.04 6.22
N GLY A 101 -24.71 10.22 5.86
CA GLY A 101 -24.21 9.98 4.51
C GLY A 101 -24.02 8.48 4.21
N ASP A 102 -24.33 8.09 2.98
CA ASP A 102 -24.07 6.75 2.44
C ASP A 102 -22.59 6.58 2.05
N TRP A 103 -21.71 6.77 3.02
CA TRP A 103 -20.25 6.67 2.84
C TRP A 103 -19.81 5.26 2.50
N GLY A 104 -20.39 4.25 3.15
CA GLY A 104 -20.07 2.84 2.94
C GLY A 104 -20.50 2.31 1.57
N GLY A 105 -21.60 2.82 0.99
CA GLY A 105 -22.10 2.38 -0.31
C GLY A 105 -21.64 3.24 -1.49
N ARG A 106 -21.57 4.56 -1.31
CA ARG A 106 -21.32 5.52 -2.41
C ARG A 106 -20.31 6.63 -2.08
N GLY A 107 -19.63 6.54 -0.93
CA GLY A 107 -18.68 7.57 -0.48
C GLY A 107 -17.53 7.83 -1.45
N ALA A 108 -17.09 6.83 -2.22
CA ALA A 108 -16.04 7.00 -3.21
C ALA A 108 -16.45 7.95 -4.34
N ARG A 109 -17.74 7.98 -4.70
CA ARG A 109 -18.28 8.89 -5.74
C ARG A 109 -18.23 10.36 -5.31
N ALA A 110 -18.28 10.64 -4.02
CA ALA A 110 -18.06 12.00 -3.51
C ALA A 110 -16.60 12.47 -3.74
N LEU A 111 -15.66 11.53 -3.93
CA LEU A 111 -14.25 11.80 -4.20
C LEU A 111 -13.94 11.86 -5.71
N ASP A 112 -14.93 11.65 -6.58
CA ASP A 112 -14.73 11.75 -8.02
C ASP A 112 -14.53 13.23 -8.44
N SER A 113 -13.67 13.42 -9.43
CA SER A 113 -13.31 14.71 -10.01
C SER A 113 -13.72 14.77 -11.47
N ALA A 114 -14.67 15.66 -11.78
CA ALA A 114 -15.06 15.95 -13.16
C ALA A 114 -13.92 16.56 -14.01
N ARG A 115 -12.82 16.99 -13.38
CA ARG A 115 -11.68 17.62 -14.05
C ARG A 115 -10.66 16.62 -14.58
N THR A 116 -10.70 15.36 -14.15
CA THR A 116 -9.74 14.35 -14.58
C THR A 116 -10.36 13.42 -15.62
N LYS A 117 -9.58 13.03 -16.64
CA LYS A 117 -10.06 12.13 -17.71
C LYS A 117 -10.53 10.77 -17.17
N THR A 118 -9.95 10.32 -16.06
CA THR A 118 -10.30 9.06 -15.41
C THR A 118 -11.41 9.22 -14.37
N GLY A 119 -11.90 10.44 -14.10
CA GLY A 119 -12.86 10.72 -13.02
C GLY A 119 -12.25 10.64 -11.61
N GLU A 120 -11.01 10.18 -11.48
CA GLU A 120 -10.33 9.93 -10.22
C GLU A 120 -9.47 11.13 -9.78
N LEU A 121 -9.46 11.47 -8.49
CA LEU A 121 -8.50 12.43 -7.93
C LEU A 121 -7.05 11.89 -7.98
N PRO A 122 -6.04 12.75 -8.19
CA PRO A 122 -4.65 12.33 -8.07
C PRO A 122 -4.32 11.95 -6.62
N PHE A 123 -3.38 11.01 -6.43
CA PHE A 123 -3.01 10.48 -5.12
C PHE A 123 -2.62 11.57 -4.11
N GLY A 124 -1.85 12.60 -4.53
CA GLY A 124 -1.45 13.70 -3.65
C GLY A 124 -2.63 14.48 -3.07
N ALA A 125 -3.66 14.75 -3.87
CA ALA A 125 -4.86 15.44 -3.42
C ALA A 125 -5.65 14.59 -2.40
N LEU A 126 -5.68 13.26 -2.58
CA LEU A 126 -6.30 12.36 -1.60
C LEU A 126 -5.53 12.35 -0.27
N CYS A 127 -4.19 12.40 -0.30
CA CYS A 127 -3.37 12.51 0.91
C CYS A 127 -3.64 13.82 1.66
N GLU A 128 -3.62 14.96 0.96
CA GLU A 128 -3.91 16.27 1.56
C GLU A 128 -5.30 16.32 2.20
N MET A 129 -6.29 15.78 1.49
CA MET A 129 -7.67 15.70 1.97
C MET A 129 -7.78 14.81 3.22
N ARG A 130 -7.20 13.61 3.19
CA ARG A 130 -7.16 12.69 4.34
C ARG A 130 -6.51 13.37 5.55
N ASP A 131 -5.35 13.98 5.37
CA ASP A 131 -4.58 14.57 6.47
C ASP A 131 -5.34 15.75 7.08
N SER A 132 -5.96 16.58 6.25
CA SER A 132 -6.81 17.67 6.70
C SER A 132 -8.03 17.17 7.51
N LEU A 133 -8.74 16.15 7.01
CA LEU A 133 -9.90 15.56 7.69
C LEU A 133 -9.51 14.84 8.99
N CYS A 134 -8.40 14.11 9.01
CA CYS A 134 -7.91 13.46 10.23
C CYS A 134 -7.49 14.47 11.30
N THR A 135 -6.93 15.62 10.90
CA THR A 135 -6.42 16.64 11.84
C THR A 135 -7.52 17.57 12.33
N GLN A 136 -8.43 17.99 11.44
CA GLN A 136 -9.40 19.06 11.70
C GLN A 136 -10.84 18.55 11.78
N GLY A 137 -11.11 17.32 11.36
CA GLY A 137 -12.45 16.74 11.34
C GLY A 137 -13.42 17.60 10.54
N SER A 138 -14.55 17.96 11.17
CA SER A 138 -15.58 18.82 10.58
C SER A 138 -15.15 20.27 10.33
N GLN A 139 -14.00 20.71 10.87
CA GLN A 139 -13.42 22.03 10.58
C GLN A 139 -12.53 22.02 9.32
N SER A 140 -12.29 20.85 8.72
CA SER A 140 -11.53 20.75 7.47
C SER A 140 -12.23 21.51 6.34
N PRO A 141 -11.49 22.23 5.47
CA PRO A 141 -12.06 22.87 4.28
C PRO A 141 -12.73 21.88 3.31
N PHE A 142 -12.42 20.58 3.41
CA PHE A 142 -13.00 19.55 2.55
C PHE A 142 -14.30 18.96 3.12
N PHE A 143 -14.60 19.14 4.41
CA PHE A 143 -15.70 18.44 5.07
C PHE A 143 -17.04 18.76 4.43
N GLU A 144 -17.40 20.04 4.34
CA GLU A 144 -18.70 20.45 3.80
C GLU A 144 -18.85 20.15 2.31
N ASP A 145 -17.77 20.27 1.51
CA ASP A 145 -17.81 19.88 0.09
C ASP A 145 -18.13 18.40 -0.08
N LEU A 146 -17.41 17.53 0.64
CA LEU A 146 -17.64 16.09 0.60
C LEU A 146 -19.02 15.71 1.13
N ARG A 147 -19.44 16.35 2.22
CA ARG A 147 -20.78 16.17 2.80
C ARG A 147 -21.89 16.52 1.81
N CYS A 148 -21.75 17.62 1.06
CA CYS A 148 -22.74 18.02 0.07
C CYS A 148 -22.80 17.07 -1.14
N LYS A 149 -21.69 16.37 -1.43
CA LYS A 149 -21.59 15.46 -2.58
C LYS A 149 -22.07 14.04 -2.27
N VAL A 150 -22.01 13.58 -1.02
CA VAL A 150 -22.44 12.22 -0.68
C VAL A 150 -23.96 12.10 -0.67
N PHE A 151 -24.48 10.99 -1.17
CA PHE A 151 -25.90 10.71 -1.06
C PHE A 151 -26.30 10.39 0.39
N PHE A 152 -27.53 10.72 0.78
CA PHE A 152 -28.06 10.29 2.06
C PHE A 152 -28.32 8.78 2.09
N ARG A 153 -28.08 8.17 3.26
CA ARG A 153 -28.42 6.77 3.52
C ARG A 153 -29.93 6.63 3.44
N LYS A 154 -30.41 5.72 2.59
CA LYS A 154 -31.83 5.37 2.58
C LYS A 154 -32.12 4.60 3.86
N GLU A 155 -32.94 5.14 4.75
CA GLU A 155 -33.45 4.38 5.89
C GLU A 155 -34.15 3.14 5.32
N ASN A 156 -33.73 1.96 5.79
CA ASN A 156 -34.35 0.71 5.42
C ASN A 156 -35.68 0.62 6.18
N SER A 157 -36.73 1.27 5.66
CA SER A 157 -38.12 1.13 6.14
C SER A 157 -38.71 -0.25 5.77
N ASP A 158 -37.97 -1.33 6.04
CA ASP A 158 -38.39 -2.72 5.81
C ASP A 158 -38.10 -3.56 7.06
N ALA A 159 -38.50 -3.05 8.22
CA ALA A 159 -38.51 -3.79 9.47
C ALA A 159 -39.80 -3.49 10.24
N GLU A 160 -40.93 -4.01 9.76
CA GLU A 160 -42.07 -4.48 10.58
C GLU A 160 -43.23 -4.93 9.68
N SER A 161 -43.20 -6.21 9.29
CA SER A 161 -44.41 -6.95 8.90
C SER A 161 -44.14 -8.46 8.95
N GLN A 162 -43.61 -8.96 10.06
CA GLN A 162 -43.76 -10.37 10.47
C GLN A 162 -43.65 -10.48 12.00
N ALA A 163 -44.79 -10.36 12.68
CA ALA A 163 -45.13 -11.08 13.92
C ALA A 163 -46.66 -11.04 14.09
#